data_AF-A0A2M8FX95-F1
#
_entry.id   AF-A0A2M8FX95-F1
#
_cell.length_a   1.000
_cell.length_b   1.000
_cell.length_c   1.000
_cell.angle_alpha   90.00
_cell.angle_beta   90.00
_cell.angle_gamma   90.00
#
_symmetry.space_group_name_H-M   'P 1'
#
loop_
_entity.id
_entity.type
_entity.pdbx_description
1 polymer ?
#
loop_
_entity_poly.entity_id
_entity_poly.type
_entity_poly.pdbx_seq_one_letter_code
_entity_poly.pdbx_strand_id
1 'polypeptide(L)'
;MFFTLTVLGKKSYTLPMIYEQALKPRRTLAQEVLYRAWCWFGLGALFLFSWMEPFSQMALDAFVARGMSAWIADYVLLPLVMFIRGILLVEFFGYLYHRWFQHVSWMTRRAYLIRKSQRYHWIHHMIIYPIGTIYKRAQEYAAAEKGIAWTWSLPGLLLAGLFLFQHGISIATVTFIAAVAWYAKCVISKCHKLFHVKGHKWAGSKYFKWLEDIHLLHHWDQRCNFTIVNPLMDKLFGTYLNPKEHQAELNIAAIEDAFTVSDMINWRYLLLEANPEEYAAYISEAKEHKKSIKKLEELICVLGEEHHKNPHDPEVKLLLKRAKKLESLLN
;
A
#
# COMPACT_ATOMS: atom_id res chain seq x y z
N MET A 1 -6.27 32.64 -10.28
CA MET A 1 -7.24 31.80 -11.01
C MET A 1 -7.42 30.55 -10.15
N PHE A 2 -8.57 30.37 -9.49
CA PHE A 2 -8.77 29.21 -8.61
C PHE A 2 -9.04 27.97 -9.46
N PHE A 3 -8.13 27.00 -9.47
CA PHE A 3 -8.37 25.71 -10.11
C PHE A 3 -9.34 24.91 -9.25
N THR A 4 -10.61 24.88 -9.65
CA THR A 4 -11.63 24.05 -9.01
C THR A 4 -11.79 22.78 -9.84
N LEU A 5 -11.47 21.62 -9.26
CA LEU A 5 -11.84 20.32 -9.85
C LEU A 5 -13.34 20.09 -9.57
N THR A 6 -14.18 20.57 -10.46
CA THR A 6 -15.63 20.35 -10.39
C THR A 6 -15.96 18.97 -10.94
N VAL A 7 -16.18 18.02 -10.04
CA VAL A 7 -16.82 16.73 -10.39
C VAL A 7 -18.33 16.89 -10.23
N LEU A 8 -19.08 16.47 -11.24
CA LEU A 8 -20.55 16.53 -11.27
C LEU A 8 -21.17 15.93 -9.99
N GLY A 9 -21.53 16.81 -9.05
CA GLY A 9 -22.66 16.59 -8.15
C GLY A 9 -22.42 16.04 -6.74
N LYS A 10 -21.25 16.12 -6.07
CA LYS A 10 -21.26 16.14 -4.57
C LYS A 10 -20.03 16.56 -3.75
N LYS A 11 -18.81 16.67 -4.27
CA LYS A 11 -17.69 17.35 -3.57
C LYS A 11 -16.71 17.88 -4.61
N SER A 12 -16.48 19.20 -4.64
CA SER A 12 -15.37 19.79 -5.39
C SER A 12 -14.14 19.80 -4.50
N TYR A 13 -13.02 19.30 -5.03
CA TYR A 13 -11.74 19.40 -4.35
C TYR A 13 -11.01 20.63 -4.86
N THR A 14 -10.62 21.50 -3.94
CA THR A 14 -9.69 22.60 -4.24
C THR A 14 -8.28 22.15 -3.86
N LEU A 15 -7.26 22.71 -4.51
CA LEU A 15 -5.86 22.44 -4.19
C LEU A 15 -5.54 22.64 -2.69
N PRO A 16 -6.06 23.69 -2.00
CA PRO A 16 -5.93 23.84 -0.55
C PRO A 16 -6.52 22.67 0.25
N MET A 17 -7.66 22.10 -0.16
CA MET A 17 -8.24 20.95 0.53
C MET A 17 -7.33 19.72 0.45
N ILE A 18 -6.63 19.52 -0.68
CA ILE A 18 -5.65 18.42 -0.83
C ILE A 18 -4.49 18.62 0.15
N TYR A 19 -3.95 19.83 0.24
CA TYR A 19 -2.90 20.17 1.20
C TYR A 19 -3.35 19.91 2.64
N GLU A 20 -4.53 20.40 3.02
CA GLU A 20 -5.08 20.18 4.35
C GLU A 20 -5.28 18.70 4.66
N GLN A 21 -5.85 17.93 3.73
CA GLN A 21 -6.06 16.49 3.92
C GLN A 21 -4.74 15.72 4.04
N ALA A 22 -3.70 16.13 3.30
CA ALA A 22 -2.40 15.50 3.35
C ALA A 22 -1.71 15.72 4.71
N LEU A 23 -1.79 16.93 5.26
CA LEU A 23 -0.93 17.33 6.39
C LEU A 23 -1.65 17.41 7.73
N LYS A 24 -2.95 17.70 7.78
CA LYS A 24 -3.66 17.81 9.05
C LYS A 24 -3.87 16.42 9.67
N PRO A 25 -3.64 16.25 10.98
CA PRO A 25 -3.98 15.02 11.69
C PRO A 25 -5.45 14.68 11.52
N ARG A 26 -5.76 13.45 11.10
CA ARG A 26 -7.14 12.95 10.97
C ARG A 26 -7.80 12.61 12.31
N ARG A 27 -7.00 12.53 13.36
CA ARG A 27 -7.36 12.07 14.70
C ARG A 27 -6.79 13.02 15.72
N THR A 28 -7.49 13.16 16.84
CA THR A 28 -6.89 13.79 18.02
C THR A 28 -5.71 12.94 18.52
N LEU A 29 -4.83 13.52 19.33
CA LEU A 29 -3.70 12.78 19.90
C LEU A 29 -4.16 11.52 20.66
N ALA A 30 -5.22 11.64 21.47
CA ALA A 30 -5.80 10.52 22.21
C ALA A 30 -6.32 9.41 21.28
N GLN A 31 -7.08 9.78 20.25
CA GLN A 31 -7.56 8.84 19.24
C GLN A 31 -6.41 8.16 18.51
N GLU A 32 -5.35 8.89 18.16
CA GLU A 32 -4.18 8.35 17.48
C GLU A 32 -3.41 7.35 18.38
N VAL A 33 -3.27 7.64 19.68
CA VAL A 33 -2.66 6.73 20.65
C VAL A 33 -3.48 5.44 20.78
N LEU A 34 -4.79 5.55 21.00
CA LEU A 34 -5.68 4.39 21.11
C LEU A 34 -5.66 3.54 19.82
N TYR A 35 -5.70 4.20 18.68
CA TYR A 35 -5.67 3.56 17.39
C TYR A 35 -4.35 2.82 17.14
N ARG A 36 -3.21 3.40 17.51
CA ARG A 36 -1.90 2.72 17.43
C ARG A 36 -1.82 1.53 18.37
N ALA A 37 -2.31 1.67 19.60
CA ALA A 37 -2.35 0.57 20.56
C ALA A 37 -3.20 -0.60 20.03
N TRP A 38 -4.41 -0.29 19.53
CA TRP A 38 -5.28 -1.27 18.87
C TRP A 38 -4.59 -1.95 17.69
N CYS A 39 -3.93 -1.17 16.83
CA CYS A 39 -3.23 -1.69 15.68
C CYS A 39 -2.14 -2.67 16.09
N TRP A 40 -1.27 -2.31 17.03
CA TRP A 40 -0.19 -3.18 17.48
C TRP A 40 -0.69 -4.43 18.20
N PHE A 41 -1.71 -4.29 19.06
CA PHE A 41 -2.34 -5.42 19.73
C PHE A 41 -2.98 -6.38 18.73
N GLY A 42 -3.79 -5.87 17.81
CA GLY A 42 -4.47 -6.69 16.81
C GLY A 42 -3.48 -7.36 15.85
N LEU A 43 -2.40 -6.67 15.46
CA LEU A 43 -1.33 -7.27 14.66
C LEU A 43 -0.62 -8.40 15.42
N GLY A 44 -0.29 -8.19 16.70
CA GLY A 44 0.31 -9.22 17.55
C GLY A 44 -0.59 -10.44 17.69
N ALA A 45 -1.90 -10.22 17.94
CA ALA A 45 -2.88 -11.29 18.06
C ALA A 45 -3.05 -12.08 16.74
N LEU A 46 -3.11 -11.41 15.59
CA LEU A 46 -3.20 -12.07 14.29
C LEU A 46 -1.93 -12.88 13.96
N PHE A 47 -0.75 -12.32 14.26
CA PHE A 47 0.50 -13.05 14.11
C PHE A 47 0.49 -14.33 14.96
N LEU A 48 0.20 -14.21 16.26
CA LEU A 48 0.11 -15.36 17.17
C LEU A 48 -0.95 -16.37 16.72
N PHE A 49 -2.09 -15.91 16.22
CA PHE A 49 -3.13 -16.79 15.69
C PHE A 49 -2.63 -17.56 14.45
N SER A 50 -2.04 -16.85 13.49
CA SER A 50 -1.51 -17.46 12.27
C SER A 50 -0.32 -18.41 12.54
N TRP A 51 0.49 -18.12 13.56
CA TRP A 51 1.76 -18.79 13.82
C TRP A 51 1.69 -19.91 14.88
N MET A 52 0.89 -19.73 15.94
CA MET A 52 0.91 -20.59 17.15
C MET A 52 -0.44 -21.06 17.64
N GLU A 53 -1.57 -20.66 17.02
CA GLU A 53 -2.90 -21.08 17.46
C GLU A 53 -2.99 -22.60 17.69
N PRO A 54 -3.32 -23.02 18.93
CA PRO A 54 -3.44 -24.43 19.31
C PRO A 54 -4.85 -24.97 19.09
N PHE A 55 -5.87 -24.12 18.91
CA PHE A 55 -7.26 -24.58 18.87
C PHE A 55 -7.56 -25.45 17.65
N SER A 56 -6.85 -25.28 16.54
CA SER A 56 -6.93 -26.18 15.39
C SER A 56 -6.55 -27.61 15.79
N GLN A 57 -5.44 -27.81 16.50
CA GLN A 57 -5.03 -29.14 16.95
C GLN A 57 -6.03 -29.70 17.97
N MET A 58 -6.45 -28.88 18.93
CA MET A 58 -7.47 -29.29 19.93
C MET A 58 -8.77 -29.73 19.25
N ALA A 59 -9.20 -29.04 18.19
CA ALA A 59 -10.38 -29.41 17.42
C ALA A 59 -10.18 -30.73 16.65
N LEU A 60 -9.01 -30.92 16.03
CA LEU A 60 -8.66 -32.17 15.35
C LEU A 60 -8.64 -33.35 16.32
N ASP A 61 -8.00 -33.19 17.47
CA ASP A 61 -7.96 -34.20 18.54
C ASP A 61 -9.37 -34.55 19.02
N ALA A 62 -10.24 -33.54 19.19
CA ALA A 62 -11.63 -33.74 19.57
C ALA A 62 -12.45 -34.48 18.49
N PHE A 63 -12.17 -34.26 17.20
CA PHE A 63 -12.81 -35.01 16.12
C PHE A 63 -12.33 -36.46 16.08
N VAL A 64 -11.03 -36.70 16.27
CA VAL A 64 -10.46 -38.06 16.35
C VAL A 64 -11.05 -38.80 17.55
N ALA A 65 -11.16 -38.16 18.71
CA ALA A 65 -11.80 -38.71 19.90
C ALA A 65 -13.29 -39.06 19.69
N ARG A 66 -13.96 -38.43 18.70
CA ARG A 66 -15.35 -38.71 18.29
C ARG A 66 -15.46 -39.70 17.13
N GLY A 67 -14.37 -40.38 16.77
CA GLY A 67 -14.37 -41.44 15.77
C GLY A 67 -13.94 -41.01 14.36
N MET A 68 -13.47 -39.77 14.16
CA MET A 68 -12.82 -39.41 12.91
C MET A 68 -11.51 -40.18 12.75
N SER A 69 -11.26 -40.70 11.55
CA SER A 69 -10.01 -41.42 11.29
C SER A 69 -8.80 -40.48 11.38
N ALA A 70 -7.74 -40.92 12.08
CA ALA A 70 -6.52 -40.13 12.26
C ALA A 70 -5.88 -39.70 10.93
N TRP A 71 -5.92 -40.54 9.89
CA TRP A 71 -5.36 -40.17 8.59
C TRP A 71 -6.10 -38.98 7.94
N ILE A 72 -7.41 -38.84 8.16
CA ILE A 72 -8.19 -37.68 7.69
C ILE A 72 -7.74 -36.43 8.44
N ALA A 73 -7.51 -36.54 9.75
CA ALA A 73 -6.99 -35.44 10.56
C ALA A 73 -5.62 -34.98 10.03
N ASP A 74 -4.68 -35.91 9.88
CA ASP A 74 -3.26 -35.61 9.64
C ASP A 74 -2.95 -35.24 8.19
N TYR A 75 -3.63 -35.84 7.22
CA TYR A 75 -3.29 -35.69 5.79
C TYR A 75 -4.30 -34.87 5.00
N VAL A 76 -5.46 -34.54 5.57
CA VAL A 76 -6.47 -33.70 4.89
C VAL A 76 -6.72 -32.42 5.67
N LEU A 77 -7.20 -32.54 6.91
CA LEU A 77 -7.63 -31.37 7.67
C LEU A 77 -6.46 -30.52 8.16
N LEU A 78 -5.39 -31.14 8.68
CA LEU A 78 -4.21 -30.41 9.14
C LEU A 78 -3.53 -29.63 8.00
N PRO A 79 -3.25 -30.21 6.81
CA PRO A 79 -2.79 -29.45 5.65
C PRO A 79 -3.74 -28.33 5.22
N LEU A 80 -5.06 -28.57 5.21
CA LEU A 80 -6.05 -27.54 4.87
C LEU A 80 -5.99 -26.36 5.84
N VAL A 81 -5.93 -26.64 7.15
CA VAL A 81 -5.74 -25.62 8.19
C VAL A 81 -4.45 -24.84 7.93
N MET A 82 -3.32 -25.53 7.68
CA MET A 82 -2.04 -24.87 7.40
C MET A 82 -2.08 -24.03 6.12
N PHE A 83 -2.82 -24.46 5.10
CA PHE A 83 -3.02 -23.69 3.89
C PHE A 83 -3.76 -22.37 4.19
N ILE A 84 -4.86 -22.43 4.95
CA ILE A 84 -5.62 -21.24 5.37
C ILE A 84 -4.75 -20.31 6.23
N ARG A 85 -3.94 -20.86 7.16
CA ARG A 85 -3.01 -20.08 7.98
C ARG A 85 -1.95 -19.39 7.13
N GLY A 86 -1.43 -20.06 6.10
CA GLY A 86 -0.51 -19.44 5.14
C GLY A 86 -1.13 -18.24 4.42
N ILE A 87 -2.39 -18.34 4.00
CA ILE A 87 -3.14 -17.22 3.42
C ILE A 87 -3.27 -16.05 4.41
N LEU A 88 -3.72 -16.35 5.65
CA LEU A 88 -3.87 -15.34 6.69
C LEU A 88 -2.55 -14.64 7.03
N LEU A 89 -1.44 -15.39 7.08
CA LEU A 89 -0.11 -14.83 7.30
C LEU A 89 0.27 -13.87 6.17
N VAL A 90 0.00 -14.22 4.90
CA VAL A 90 0.32 -13.33 3.77
C VAL A 90 -0.54 -12.07 3.78
N GLU A 91 -1.83 -12.13 4.11
CA GLU A 91 -2.67 -10.92 4.24
C GLU A 91 -2.18 -10.02 5.38
N PHE A 92 -1.87 -10.62 6.53
CA PHE A 92 -1.34 -9.92 7.68
C PHE A 92 0.01 -9.25 7.37
N PHE A 93 0.97 -10.04 6.86
CA PHE A 93 2.31 -9.55 6.57
C PHE A 93 2.30 -8.58 5.40
N GLY A 94 1.47 -8.83 4.38
CA GLY A 94 1.27 -7.94 3.24
C GLY A 94 0.76 -6.57 3.68
N TYR A 95 -0.26 -6.53 4.55
CA TYR A 95 -0.73 -5.29 5.16
C TYR A 95 0.37 -4.55 5.90
N LEU A 96 1.10 -5.27 6.77
CA LEU A 96 2.16 -4.68 7.59
C LEU A 96 3.31 -4.15 6.72
N TYR A 97 3.76 -4.95 5.77
CA TYR A 97 4.84 -4.60 4.87
C TYR A 97 4.46 -3.39 4.01
N HIS A 98 3.27 -3.41 3.41
CA HIS A 98 2.81 -2.31 2.57
C HIS A 98 2.71 -1.01 3.37
N ARG A 99 2.10 -1.05 4.57
CA ARG A 99 1.88 0.12 5.41
C ARG A 99 3.16 0.73 6.00
N TRP A 100 4.07 -0.09 6.52
CA TRP A 100 5.22 0.41 7.28
C TRP A 100 6.55 0.34 6.53
N PHE A 101 6.69 -0.50 5.51
CA PHE A 101 7.94 -0.70 4.79
C PHE A 101 7.91 -0.11 3.38
N GLN A 102 6.75 -0.11 2.71
CA GLN A 102 6.61 0.43 1.36
C GLN A 102 6.12 1.88 1.32
N HIS A 103 5.37 2.33 2.33
CA HIS A 103 4.96 3.73 2.47
C HIS A 103 5.75 4.47 3.53
N VAL A 104 5.81 5.81 3.39
CA VAL A 104 6.47 6.70 4.34
C VAL A 104 5.88 6.47 5.73
N SER A 105 6.70 5.91 6.62
CA SER A 105 6.32 5.59 7.97
C SER A 105 7.45 5.95 8.93
N TRP A 106 7.21 5.78 10.23
CA TRP A 106 8.27 5.91 11.23
C TRP A 106 9.44 4.93 10.99
N MET A 107 9.18 3.73 10.45
CA MET A 107 10.22 2.74 10.17
C MET A 107 11.09 3.15 8.97
N THR A 108 10.49 3.58 7.87
CA THR A 108 11.25 4.01 6.67
C THR A 108 12.09 5.26 6.95
N ARG A 109 11.61 6.14 7.85
CA ARG A 109 12.36 7.31 8.29
C ARG A 109 13.60 6.95 9.13
N ARG A 110 13.59 5.86 9.89
CA ARG A 110 14.70 5.50 10.80
C ARG A 110 15.69 4.48 10.23
N ALA A 111 15.27 3.62 9.30
CA ALA A 111 16.10 2.53 8.81
C ALA A 111 16.46 2.72 7.34
N TYR A 112 17.75 2.96 7.06
CA TYR A 112 18.27 3.14 5.69
C TYR A 112 17.92 1.98 4.75
N LEU A 113 18.05 0.73 5.22
CA LEU A 113 17.74 -0.45 4.40
C LEU A 113 16.26 -0.54 4.02
N ILE A 114 15.36 -0.21 4.96
CA ILE A 114 13.91 -0.18 4.70
C ILE A 114 13.58 0.93 3.71
N ARG A 115 14.24 2.08 3.86
CA ARG A 115 14.08 3.23 2.97
C ARG A 115 14.47 2.93 1.52
N LYS A 116 15.53 2.15 1.31
CA LYS A 116 15.94 1.69 -0.02
C LYS A 116 14.88 0.83 -0.69
N SER A 117 14.20 -0.04 0.07
CA SER A 117 13.05 -0.82 -0.42
C SER A 117 11.87 0.07 -0.80
N GLN A 118 11.57 1.07 0.04
CA GLN A 118 10.48 2.02 -0.18
C GLN A 118 10.58 2.74 -1.52
N ARG A 119 11.79 3.04 -2.02
CA ARG A 119 12.03 3.73 -3.29
C ARG A 119 11.22 3.11 -4.45
N TYR A 120 11.19 1.79 -4.56
CA TYR A 120 10.50 1.14 -5.69
C TYR A 120 8.99 1.37 -5.63
N HIS A 121 8.41 1.23 -4.44
CA HIS A 121 6.98 1.47 -4.27
C HIS A 121 6.63 2.95 -4.44
N TRP A 122 7.52 3.83 -4.00
CA TRP A 122 7.37 5.25 -4.20
C TRP A 122 7.41 5.65 -5.68
N ILE A 123 8.36 5.13 -6.46
CA ILE A 123 8.43 5.29 -7.92
C ILE A 123 7.16 4.74 -8.59
N HIS A 124 6.64 3.61 -8.11
CA HIS A 124 5.39 3.04 -8.59
C HIS A 124 4.23 4.05 -8.49
N HIS A 125 4.08 4.69 -7.33
CA HIS A 125 3.02 5.67 -7.04
C HIS A 125 3.21 7.02 -7.75
N MET A 126 4.44 7.53 -7.79
CA MET A 126 4.70 8.88 -8.31
C MET A 126 4.97 8.95 -9.81
N ILE A 127 5.55 7.90 -10.40
CA ILE A 127 6.19 7.98 -11.71
C ILE A 127 5.58 6.98 -12.70
N ILE A 128 5.52 5.69 -12.34
CA ILE A 128 5.12 4.64 -13.29
C ILE A 128 3.60 4.60 -13.46
N TYR A 129 2.85 4.60 -12.36
CA TYR A 129 1.39 4.58 -12.38
C TYR A 129 0.80 5.78 -11.65
N PRO A 130 1.09 7.01 -12.10
CA PRO A 130 0.38 8.15 -11.60
C PRO A 130 -1.09 7.97 -11.94
N ILE A 131 -1.92 8.34 -10.97
CA ILE A 131 -3.36 8.43 -11.07
C ILE A 131 -3.85 8.98 -12.42
N GLY A 132 -4.98 8.42 -12.90
CA GLY A 132 -5.68 8.91 -14.09
C GLY A 132 -6.03 7.85 -15.12
N THR A 133 -6.48 8.27 -16.30
CA THR A 133 -7.00 7.30 -17.29
C THR A 133 -5.96 6.26 -17.72
N ILE A 134 -4.66 6.60 -17.66
CA ILE A 134 -3.48 5.75 -17.94
C ILE A 134 -3.18 4.73 -16.83
N TYR A 135 -3.64 4.93 -15.59
CA TYR A 135 -3.54 3.94 -14.50
C TYR A 135 -3.99 2.54 -14.95
N LYS A 136 -4.95 2.47 -15.89
CA LYS A 136 -5.49 1.24 -16.45
C LYS A 136 -4.96 0.86 -17.83
N ARG A 137 -3.97 1.52 -18.45
CA ARG A 137 -3.80 1.46 -19.93
C ARG A 137 -2.56 0.79 -20.48
N ALA A 138 -1.61 0.38 -19.65
CA ALA A 138 -0.46 -0.31 -20.19
C ALA A 138 -0.90 -1.70 -20.72
N GLN A 139 -0.48 -2.05 -21.94
CA GLN A 139 -0.62 -3.44 -22.42
C GLN A 139 0.25 -4.37 -21.57
N GLU A 140 1.35 -3.85 -21.05
CA GLU A 140 2.30 -4.58 -20.22
C GLU A 140 2.50 -3.90 -18.87
N TYR A 141 2.66 -4.72 -17.83
CA TYR A 141 2.95 -4.23 -16.50
C TYR A 141 4.44 -3.87 -16.37
N ALA A 142 4.73 -2.60 -16.17
CA ALA A 142 6.01 -2.13 -15.69
C ALA A 142 6.15 -2.41 -14.18
N ALA A 143 7.07 -3.30 -13.81
CA ALA A 143 7.45 -3.51 -12.43
C ALA A 143 8.38 -2.38 -11.97
N ALA A 144 8.16 -1.86 -10.75
CA ALA A 144 9.04 -0.83 -10.20
C ALA A 144 10.38 -1.39 -9.73
N GLU A 145 10.41 -2.63 -9.24
CA GLU A 145 11.65 -3.34 -8.94
C GLU A 145 12.01 -4.24 -10.13
N LYS A 146 13.18 -4.00 -10.74
CA LYS A 146 13.70 -4.81 -11.85
C LYS A 146 14.42 -6.04 -11.29
N GLY A 147 14.07 -7.22 -11.80
CA GLY A 147 14.70 -8.49 -11.40
C GLY A 147 13.98 -9.20 -10.25
N ILE A 148 14.74 -9.73 -9.29
CA ILE A 148 14.19 -10.41 -8.12
C ILE A 148 13.67 -9.35 -7.15
N ALA A 149 12.40 -9.46 -6.76
CA ALA A 149 11.77 -8.57 -5.80
C ALA A 149 12.28 -8.84 -4.37
N TRP A 150 13.57 -8.58 -4.13
CA TRP A 150 14.26 -8.92 -2.89
C TRP A 150 13.59 -8.32 -1.67
N THR A 151 12.99 -7.15 -1.85
CA THR A 151 12.17 -6.46 -0.86
C THR A 151 11.08 -7.35 -0.26
N TRP A 152 10.45 -8.20 -1.08
CA TRP A 152 9.41 -9.16 -0.69
C TRP A 152 9.92 -10.57 -0.49
N SER A 153 10.83 -11.03 -1.34
CA SER A 153 11.33 -12.41 -1.32
C SER A 153 12.16 -12.69 -0.08
N LEU A 154 13.00 -11.76 0.36
CA LEU A 154 13.87 -11.99 1.52
C LEU A 154 13.06 -12.15 2.83
N PRO A 155 12.12 -11.26 3.20
CA PRO A 155 11.27 -11.49 4.37
C PRO A 155 10.45 -12.79 4.27
N GLY A 156 9.93 -13.11 3.09
CA GLY A 156 9.21 -14.36 2.86
C GLY A 156 10.07 -15.60 3.09
N LEU A 157 11.31 -15.60 2.60
CA LEU A 157 12.28 -16.68 2.82
C LEU A 157 12.67 -16.81 4.30
N LEU A 158 12.88 -15.71 5.00
CA LEU A 158 13.18 -15.71 6.44
C LEU A 158 12.01 -16.27 7.26
N LEU A 159 10.77 -15.89 6.94
CA LEU A 159 9.58 -16.43 7.58
C LEU A 159 9.40 -17.92 7.29
N ALA A 160 9.59 -18.35 6.05
CA ALA A 160 9.50 -19.77 5.69
C ALA A 160 10.59 -20.60 6.41
N GLY A 161 11.83 -20.09 6.46
CA GLY A 161 12.94 -20.73 7.16
C GLY A 161 12.72 -20.83 8.67
N LEU A 162 12.22 -19.76 9.30
CA LEU A 162 11.89 -19.76 10.73
C LEU A 162 10.74 -20.74 11.04
N PHE A 163 9.71 -20.76 10.19
CA PHE A 163 8.58 -21.68 10.37
C PHE A 163 9.03 -23.14 10.24
N LEU A 164 9.88 -23.44 9.26
CA LEU A 164 10.48 -24.76 9.06
C LEU A 164 11.37 -25.16 10.24
N PHE A 165 12.20 -24.25 10.74
CA PHE A 165 13.06 -24.48 11.89
C PHE A 165 12.25 -24.82 13.16
N GLN A 166 11.15 -24.10 13.40
CA GLN A 166 10.31 -24.28 14.58
C GLN A 166 9.45 -25.55 14.52
N HIS A 167 8.91 -25.91 13.36
CA HIS A 167 7.92 -26.99 13.23
C HIS A 167 8.47 -28.27 12.61
N GLY A 168 9.72 -28.26 12.14
CA GLY A 168 10.33 -29.38 11.43
C GLY A 168 9.72 -29.64 10.05
N ILE A 169 10.24 -30.65 9.36
CA ILE A 169 9.75 -31.05 8.03
C ILE A 169 8.54 -31.99 8.21
N SER A 170 7.36 -31.53 7.77
CA SER A 170 6.12 -32.31 7.75
C SER A 170 5.25 -31.89 6.56
N ILE A 171 4.23 -32.69 6.23
CA ILE A 171 3.25 -32.30 5.19
C ILE A 171 2.55 -30.99 5.53
N ALA A 172 2.25 -30.76 6.81
CA ALA A 172 1.64 -29.54 7.32
C ALA A 172 2.57 -28.33 7.08
N THR A 173 3.85 -28.46 7.43
CA THR A 173 4.87 -27.41 7.22
C THR A 173 5.06 -27.09 5.74
N VAL A 174 5.19 -28.12 4.90
CA VAL A 174 5.34 -27.93 3.44
C VAL A 174 4.10 -27.25 2.86
N THR A 175 2.90 -27.65 3.29
CA THR A 175 1.64 -27.05 2.84
C THR A 175 1.54 -25.58 3.24
N PHE A 176 1.94 -25.23 4.48
CA PHE A 176 1.98 -23.85 4.94
C PHE A 176 2.90 -22.99 4.05
N ILE A 177 4.14 -23.43 3.83
CA ILE A 177 5.13 -22.69 3.02
C ILE A 177 4.66 -22.58 1.58
N ALA A 178 4.10 -23.65 1.01
CA ALA A 178 3.54 -23.64 -0.33
C ALA A 178 2.36 -22.66 -0.44
N ALA A 179 1.47 -22.61 0.56
CA ALA A 179 0.35 -21.68 0.59
C ALA A 179 0.83 -20.22 0.65
N VAL A 180 1.82 -19.91 1.49
CA VAL A 180 2.45 -18.58 1.57
C VAL A 180 3.00 -18.16 0.21
N ALA A 181 3.84 -19.01 -0.40
CA ALA A 181 4.47 -18.71 -1.68
C ALA A 181 3.45 -18.58 -2.82
N TRP A 182 2.52 -19.53 -2.92
CA TRP A 182 1.48 -19.54 -3.93
C TRP A 182 0.55 -18.35 -3.80
N TYR A 183 0.05 -18.04 -2.60
CA TYR A 183 -0.89 -16.94 -2.41
C TYR A 183 -0.23 -15.59 -2.70
N ALA A 184 0.99 -15.36 -2.18
CA ALA A 184 1.74 -14.14 -2.45
C ALA A 184 2.02 -13.94 -3.95
N LYS A 185 2.45 -14.98 -4.66
CA LYS A 185 2.85 -14.87 -6.07
C LYS A 185 1.67 -14.94 -7.04
N CYS A 186 0.81 -15.93 -6.89
CA CYS A 186 -0.24 -16.26 -7.85
C CYS A 186 -1.53 -15.47 -7.61
N VAL A 187 -1.77 -15.01 -6.38
CA VAL A 187 -2.97 -14.25 -6.01
C VAL A 187 -2.63 -12.77 -5.82
N ILE A 188 -1.83 -12.41 -4.82
CA ILE A 188 -1.52 -10.99 -4.50
C ILE A 188 -0.80 -10.30 -5.66
N SER A 189 0.39 -10.80 -6.05
CA SER A 189 1.19 -10.17 -7.10
C SER A 189 0.48 -10.13 -8.45
N LYS A 190 -0.27 -11.19 -8.79
CA LYS A 190 -1.08 -11.25 -10.00
C LYS A 190 -2.23 -10.24 -9.96
N CYS A 191 -2.98 -10.16 -8.85
CA CYS A 191 -4.07 -9.21 -8.72
C CYS A 191 -3.58 -7.77 -8.83
N HIS A 192 -2.50 -7.43 -8.10
CA HIS A 192 -1.88 -6.12 -8.17
C HIS A 192 -1.46 -5.75 -9.60
N LYS A 193 -0.78 -6.67 -10.30
CA LYS A 193 -0.42 -6.49 -11.72
C LYS A 193 -1.67 -6.21 -12.58
N LEU A 194 -2.74 -6.95 -12.37
CA LEU A 194 -3.96 -6.83 -13.18
C LEU A 194 -4.70 -5.51 -12.95
N PHE A 195 -4.54 -4.84 -11.81
CA PHE A 195 -5.10 -3.49 -11.62
C PHE A 195 -4.57 -2.46 -12.62
N HIS A 196 -3.39 -2.74 -13.20
CA HIS A 196 -2.68 -1.83 -14.09
C HIS A 196 -2.68 -2.25 -15.56
N VAL A 197 -3.32 -3.38 -15.89
CA VAL A 197 -3.29 -3.98 -17.25
C VAL A 197 -4.69 -3.96 -17.86
N LYS A 198 -4.80 -3.69 -19.17
CA LYS A 198 -6.08 -3.78 -19.90
C LYS A 198 -6.41 -5.18 -20.38
N GLY A 199 -7.70 -5.41 -20.65
CA GLY A 199 -8.15 -6.53 -21.48
C GLY A 199 -7.90 -7.92 -20.88
N HIS A 200 -7.59 -7.98 -19.58
CA HIS A 200 -7.40 -9.24 -18.88
C HIS A 200 -8.76 -9.88 -18.52
N LYS A 201 -8.76 -11.19 -18.31
CA LYS A 201 -9.97 -11.99 -18.06
C LYS A 201 -10.77 -11.59 -16.81
N TRP A 202 -10.19 -10.79 -15.89
CA TRP A 202 -10.87 -10.39 -14.64
C TRP A 202 -11.59 -9.03 -14.76
N ALA A 203 -11.41 -8.28 -15.86
CA ALA A 203 -11.95 -6.94 -16.02
C ALA A 203 -13.49 -6.88 -15.94
N GLY A 204 -14.18 -7.98 -16.29
CA GLY A 204 -15.64 -8.09 -16.17
C GLY A 204 -16.16 -8.48 -14.78
N SER A 205 -15.29 -8.84 -13.84
CA SER A 205 -15.70 -9.25 -12.50
C SER A 205 -16.06 -8.05 -11.63
N LYS A 206 -17.28 -8.04 -11.08
CA LYS A 206 -17.74 -7.02 -10.12
C LYS A 206 -16.84 -6.94 -8.89
N TYR A 207 -16.37 -8.09 -8.41
CA TYR A 207 -15.47 -8.16 -7.26
C TYR A 207 -14.10 -7.55 -7.59
N PHE A 208 -13.54 -7.89 -8.75
CA PHE A 208 -12.26 -7.32 -9.19
C PHE A 208 -12.36 -5.81 -9.41
N LYS A 209 -13.46 -5.33 -10.00
CA LYS A 209 -13.73 -3.89 -10.15
C LYS A 209 -13.76 -3.17 -8.80
N TRP A 210 -14.39 -3.78 -7.80
CA TRP A 210 -14.42 -3.23 -6.43
C TRP A 210 -13.02 -3.20 -5.79
N LEU A 211 -12.20 -4.24 -5.98
CA LEU A 211 -10.81 -4.24 -5.53
C LEU A 211 -9.97 -3.17 -6.25
N GLU A 212 -10.19 -3.00 -7.56
CA GLU A 212 -9.52 -1.96 -8.34
C GLU A 212 -9.90 -0.55 -7.83
N ASP A 213 -11.16 -0.32 -7.47
CA ASP A 213 -11.58 0.96 -6.87
C ASP A 213 -10.94 1.17 -5.49
N ILE A 214 -10.83 0.12 -4.67
CA ILE A 214 -10.10 0.18 -3.39
C ILE A 214 -8.63 0.56 -3.61
N HIS A 215 -7.96 -0.06 -4.58
CA HIS A 215 -6.56 0.23 -4.92
C HIS A 215 -6.39 1.62 -5.55
N LEU A 216 -7.36 2.09 -6.33
CA LEU A 216 -7.31 3.45 -6.86
C LEU A 216 -7.45 4.49 -5.74
N LEU A 217 -8.29 4.22 -4.74
CA LEU A 217 -8.37 5.05 -3.52
C LEU A 217 -7.08 5.02 -2.70
N HIS A 218 -6.36 3.89 -2.71
CA HIS A 218 -5.03 3.81 -2.12
C HIS A 218 -4.03 4.72 -2.84
N HIS A 219 -4.06 4.74 -4.18
CA HIS A 219 -3.27 5.70 -4.96
C HIS A 219 -3.68 7.16 -4.66
N TRP A 220 -4.95 7.42 -4.35
CA TRP A 220 -5.43 8.77 -3.99
C TRP A 220 -4.89 9.20 -2.63
N ASP A 221 -4.98 8.34 -1.62
CA ASP A 221 -4.41 8.54 -0.29
C ASP A 221 -3.70 7.27 0.20
N GLN A 222 -2.38 7.27 0.03
CA GLN A 222 -1.51 6.15 0.38
C GLN A 222 -1.43 5.81 1.87
N ARG A 223 -2.15 6.53 2.74
CA ARG A 223 -2.29 6.18 4.17
C ARG A 223 -3.43 5.18 4.42
N CYS A 224 -4.13 4.77 3.38
CA CYS A 224 -5.33 3.93 3.44
C CYS A 224 -5.26 2.76 2.45
N ASN A 225 -6.14 1.77 2.60
CA ASN A 225 -6.33 0.64 1.67
C ASN A 225 -5.02 -0.09 1.31
N PHE A 226 -4.29 -0.57 2.31
CA PHE A 226 -3.01 -1.26 2.13
C PHE A 226 -3.14 -2.70 1.64
N THR A 227 -4.33 -3.31 1.71
CA THR A 227 -4.53 -4.67 1.21
C THR A 227 -4.79 -4.69 -0.30
N ILE A 228 -4.43 -5.79 -0.96
CA ILE A 228 -4.58 -5.94 -2.41
C ILE A 228 -5.84 -6.73 -2.77
N VAL A 229 -6.11 -7.85 -2.09
CA VAL A 229 -7.20 -8.77 -2.48
C VAL A 229 -8.29 -8.93 -1.43
N ASN A 230 -8.04 -8.53 -0.19
CA ASN A 230 -9.00 -8.62 0.90
C ASN A 230 -8.87 -7.43 1.88
N PRO A 231 -9.85 -6.52 1.94
CA PRO A 231 -9.81 -5.34 2.82
C PRO A 231 -10.10 -5.61 4.30
N LEU A 232 -10.10 -6.87 4.74
CA LEU A 232 -10.32 -7.21 6.14
C LEU A 232 -9.32 -6.50 7.06
N MET A 233 -8.02 -6.51 6.73
CA MET A 233 -7.01 -5.84 7.56
C MET A 233 -7.22 -4.32 7.56
N ASP A 234 -7.57 -3.74 6.42
CA ASP A 234 -7.89 -2.32 6.36
C ASP A 234 -9.11 -1.95 7.20
N LYS A 235 -10.13 -2.81 7.26
CA LYS A 235 -11.31 -2.60 8.09
C LYS A 235 -10.98 -2.75 9.57
N LEU A 236 -10.29 -3.82 9.96
CA LEU A 236 -9.89 -4.10 11.34
C LEU A 236 -9.02 -2.98 11.90
N PHE A 237 -8.13 -2.45 11.08
CA PHE A 237 -7.19 -1.41 11.47
C PHE A 237 -7.60 -0.03 10.98
N GLY A 238 -8.87 0.22 10.65
CA GLY A 238 -9.37 1.57 10.35
C GLY A 238 -8.58 2.35 9.29
N THR A 239 -8.07 1.66 8.28
CA THR A 239 -7.45 2.22 7.07
C THR A 239 -8.30 1.99 5.83
N TYR A 240 -9.48 1.40 5.97
CA TYR A 240 -10.40 1.15 4.87
C TYR A 240 -11.11 2.43 4.41
N LEU A 241 -10.98 2.73 3.11
CA LEU A 241 -11.79 3.69 2.40
C LEU A 241 -12.79 2.95 1.52
N ASN A 242 -14.08 3.16 1.78
CA ASN A 242 -15.16 2.54 1.06
C ASN A 242 -15.36 3.23 -0.32
N PRO A 243 -15.23 2.51 -1.45
CA PRO A 243 -15.48 3.08 -2.79
C PRO A 243 -16.80 3.84 -2.93
N LYS A 244 -17.87 3.36 -2.28
CA LYS A 244 -19.20 3.98 -2.37
C LYS A 244 -19.28 5.35 -1.72
N GLU A 245 -18.50 5.57 -0.65
CA GLU A 245 -18.49 6.82 0.10
C GLU A 245 -17.48 7.82 -0.46
N HIS A 246 -16.56 7.36 -1.30
CA HIS A 246 -15.45 8.14 -1.85
C HIS A 246 -15.44 8.17 -3.38
N GLN A 247 -16.64 8.30 -3.96
CA GLN A 247 -16.81 8.36 -5.41
C GLN A 247 -16.19 9.63 -6.03
N ALA A 248 -16.15 10.75 -5.29
CA ALA A 248 -15.54 11.98 -5.78
C ALA A 248 -14.02 11.82 -5.95
N GLU A 249 -13.38 11.20 -4.95
CA GLU A 249 -11.97 10.86 -4.91
C GLU A 249 -11.62 9.86 -6.01
N LEU A 250 -12.46 8.84 -6.23
CA LEU A 250 -12.33 7.92 -7.37
C LEU A 250 -12.42 8.63 -8.71
N ASN A 251 -13.37 9.55 -8.86
CA ASN A 251 -13.55 10.29 -10.10
C ASN A 251 -12.34 11.18 -10.38
N ILE A 252 -11.81 11.87 -9.37
CA ILE A 252 -10.57 12.66 -9.51
C ILE A 252 -9.40 11.71 -9.80
N ALA A 253 -9.34 10.57 -9.13
CA ALA A 253 -8.30 9.59 -9.34
C ALA A 253 -8.37 8.92 -10.73
N ALA A 254 -9.48 9.06 -11.44
CA ALA A 254 -9.60 8.63 -12.83
C ALA A 254 -9.17 9.72 -13.83
N ILE A 255 -9.06 10.99 -13.41
CA ILE A 255 -8.62 12.10 -14.26
C ILE A 255 -7.10 12.02 -14.47
N GLU A 256 -6.69 12.14 -15.73
CA GLU A 256 -5.28 12.10 -16.10
C GLU A 256 -4.47 13.24 -15.45
N ASP A 257 -3.39 12.84 -14.78
CA ASP A 257 -2.43 13.70 -14.09
C ASP A 257 -2.99 14.49 -12.91
N ALA A 258 -4.20 14.19 -12.42
CA ALA A 258 -4.76 14.92 -11.29
C ALA A 258 -3.83 14.86 -10.06
N PHE A 259 -3.56 16.02 -9.46
CA PHE A 259 -2.89 16.12 -8.17
C PHE A 259 -3.74 15.49 -7.06
N THR A 260 -3.10 14.69 -6.21
CA THR A 260 -3.79 13.92 -5.16
C THR A 260 -3.17 14.11 -3.78
N VAL A 261 -3.85 13.58 -2.76
CA VAL A 261 -3.32 13.57 -1.39
C VAL A 261 -2.01 12.78 -1.32
N SER A 262 -1.94 11.65 -2.03
CA SER A 262 -0.73 10.84 -2.14
C SER A 262 0.43 11.61 -2.74
N ASP A 263 0.19 12.38 -3.81
CA ASP A 263 1.21 13.24 -4.42
C ASP A 263 1.76 14.24 -3.41
N MET A 264 0.89 14.96 -2.69
CA MET A 264 1.32 15.93 -1.68
C MET A 264 2.18 15.29 -0.58
N ILE A 265 1.79 14.11 -0.07
CA ILE A 265 2.55 13.38 0.96
C ILE A 265 3.93 12.97 0.43
N ASN A 266 3.96 12.43 -0.79
CA ASN A 266 5.19 11.97 -1.44
C ASN A 266 6.15 13.10 -1.76
N TRP A 267 5.62 14.21 -2.30
CA TRP A 267 6.40 15.41 -2.59
C TRP A 267 6.95 16.05 -1.32
N ARG A 268 6.15 16.14 -0.25
CA ARG A 268 6.64 16.63 1.04
C ARG A 268 7.80 15.79 1.55
N TYR A 269 7.68 14.46 1.49
CA TYR A 269 8.78 13.57 1.87
C TYR A 269 10.04 13.84 1.04
N LEU A 270 9.91 13.86 -0.28
CA LEU A 270 11.04 14.13 -1.18
C LEU A 270 11.71 15.46 -0.89
N LEU A 271 10.91 16.51 -0.69
CA LEU A 271 11.42 17.86 -0.54
C LEU A 271 11.99 18.11 0.86
N LEU A 272 11.53 17.45 1.92
CA LEU A 272 11.97 17.72 3.29
C LEU A 272 12.89 16.66 3.90
N GLU A 273 12.64 15.39 3.58
CA GLU A 273 13.17 14.25 4.34
C GLU A 273 14.07 13.30 3.52
N ALA A 274 13.93 13.30 2.19
CA ALA A 274 14.75 12.45 1.32
C ALA A 274 16.24 12.83 1.40
N ASN A 275 17.09 11.81 1.42
CA ASN A 275 18.53 11.98 1.37
C ASN A 275 18.99 12.30 -0.08
N PRO A 276 20.27 12.70 -0.29
CA PRO A 276 20.77 13.03 -1.62
C PRO A 276 20.67 11.90 -2.65
N GLU A 277 20.82 10.64 -2.24
CA GLU A 277 20.72 9.47 -3.14
C GLU A 277 19.28 9.27 -3.63
N GLU A 278 18.30 9.39 -2.74
CA GLU A 278 16.87 9.32 -3.06
C GLU A 278 16.44 10.47 -3.97
N TYR A 279 16.94 11.67 -3.67
CA TYR A 279 16.66 12.87 -4.47
C TYR A 279 17.25 12.76 -5.88
N ALA A 280 18.48 12.27 -6.01
CA ALA A 280 19.12 12.03 -7.30
C ALA A 280 18.41 10.93 -8.09
N ALA A 281 18.03 9.83 -7.42
CA ALA A 281 17.24 8.77 -8.02
C ALA A 281 15.92 9.30 -8.57
N TYR A 282 15.22 10.16 -7.82
CA TYR A 282 13.99 10.78 -8.30
C TYR A 282 14.21 11.62 -9.55
N ILE A 283 15.21 12.51 -9.53
CA ILE A 283 15.51 13.39 -10.66
C ILE A 283 15.80 12.56 -11.91
N SER A 284 16.58 11.48 -11.77
CA SER A 284 16.89 10.58 -12.89
C SER A 284 15.63 10.00 -13.51
N GLU A 285 14.72 9.47 -12.69
CA GLU A 285 13.47 8.86 -13.18
C GLU A 285 12.49 9.93 -13.70
N ALA A 286 12.30 11.04 -12.98
CA ALA A 286 11.35 12.09 -13.34
C ALA A 286 11.68 12.74 -14.71
N LYS A 287 12.97 12.81 -15.08
CA LYS A 287 13.40 13.31 -16.41
C LYS A 287 12.90 12.44 -17.56
N GLU A 288 12.71 11.14 -17.34
CA GLU A 288 12.18 10.22 -18.34
C GLU A 288 10.63 10.29 -18.41
N HIS A 289 9.98 10.92 -17.44
CA HIS A 289 8.53 10.93 -17.27
C HIS A 289 7.96 12.35 -17.18
N LYS A 290 7.59 12.94 -18.33
CA LYS A 290 7.02 14.31 -18.45
C LYS A 290 5.87 14.61 -17.45
N LYS A 291 5.10 13.60 -17.04
CA LYS A 291 4.00 13.74 -16.08
C LYS A 291 4.47 14.16 -14.69
N SER A 292 5.64 13.69 -14.26
CA SER A 292 6.23 14.06 -12.98
C SER A 292 6.56 15.55 -12.92
N ILE A 293 6.91 16.16 -14.06
CA ILE A 293 7.13 17.61 -14.20
C ILE A 293 5.80 18.35 -14.04
N LYS A 294 4.74 17.95 -14.76
CA LYS A 294 3.41 18.55 -14.61
C LYS A 294 2.88 18.50 -13.18
N LYS A 295 3.03 17.36 -12.48
CA LYS A 295 2.65 17.24 -11.06
C LYS A 295 3.48 18.13 -10.14
N LEU A 296 4.74 18.43 -10.50
CA LEU A 296 5.56 19.39 -9.77
C LEU A 296 5.07 20.82 -9.97
N GLU A 297 4.65 21.19 -11.17
CA GLU A 297 4.03 22.49 -11.46
C GLU A 297 2.73 22.66 -10.64
N GLU A 298 1.89 21.63 -10.60
CA GLU A 298 0.66 21.61 -9.78
C GLU A 298 0.98 21.74 -8.28
N LEU A 299 2.01 21.04 -7.79
CA LEU A 299 2.50 21.21 -6.41
C LEU A 299 2.94 22.65 -6.14
N ILE A 300 3.70 23.28 -7.04
CA ILE A 300 4.16 24.66 -6.91
C ILE A 300 2.96 25.61 -6.84
N CYS A 301 1.92 25.37 -7.63
CA CYS A 301 0.67 26.11 -7.58
C CYS A 301 -0.03 25.96 -6.21
N VAL A 302 -0.22 24.72 -5.73
CA VAL A 302 -0.81 24.42 -4.40
C VAL A 302 -0.06 25.16 -3.30
N LEU A 303 1.27 25.04 -3.28
CA LEU A 303 2.12 25.65 -2.27
C LEU A 303 2.15 27.18 -2.39
N GLY A 304 2.02 27.73 -3.59
CA GLY A 304 1.92 29.16 -3.82
C GLY A 304 0.62 29.76 -3.28
N GLU A 305 -0.52 29.10 -3.54
CA GLU A 305 -1.81 29.49 -2.96
C GLU A 305 -1.80 29.40 -1.43
N GLU A 306 -1.23 28.32 -0.88
CA GLU A 306 -1.13 28.13 0.56
C GLU A 306 -0.20 29.17 1.20
N HIS A 307 0.94 29.49 0.56
CA HIS A 307 1.84 30.52 1.04
C HIS A 307 1.19 31.91 1.01
N HIS A 308 0.35 32.19 0.01
CA HIS A 308 -0.39 33.45 -0.05
C HIS A 308 -1.40 33.59 1.10
N LYS A 309 -2.09 32.51 1.45
CA LYS A 309 -3.04 32.49 2.58
C LYS A 309 -2.33 32.53 3.93
N ASN A 310 -1.21 31.82 4.05
CA ASN A 310 -0.46 31.63 5.29
C ASN A 310 1.02 32.02 5.09
N PRO A 311 1.34 33.31 4.87
CA PRO A 311 2.70 33.75 4.50
C PRO A 311 3.75 33.53 5.59
N HIS A 312 3.30 33.35 6.84
CA HIS A 312 4.16 33.12 7.99
C HIS A 312 4.42 31.63 8.28
N ASP A 313 3.79 30.70 7.53
CA ASP A 313 4.07 29.27 7.69
C ASP A 313 5.48 28.95 7.15
N PRO A 314 6.44 28.57 8.03
CA PRO A 314 7.81 28.31 7.62
C PRO A 314 7.94 27.03 6.77
N GLU A 315 7.07 26.04 6.96
CA GLU A 315 7.12 24.77 6.23
C GLU A 315 6.66 24.98 4.78
N VAL A 316 5.53 25.68 4.57
CA VAL A 316 5.03 26.01 3.23
C VAL A 316 6.07 26.80 2.44
N LYS A 317 6.69 27.82 3.07
CA LYS A 317 7.74 28.63 2.46
C LYS A 317 8.95 27.78 2.06
N LEU A 318 9.37 26.84 2.91
CA LEU A 318 10.48 25.94 2.63
C LEU A 318 10.16 24.97 1.49
N LEU A 319 8.98 24.35 1.51
CA LEU A 319 8.50 23.45 0.47
C LEU A 319 8.44 24.16 -0.88
N LEU A 320 7.85 25.34 -0.95
CA LEU A 320 7.73 26.13 -2.19
C LEU A 320 9.11 26.47 -2.76
N LYS A 321 10.05 26.90 -1.91
CA LYS A 321 11.44 27.19 -2.32
C LYS A 321 12.13 25.94 -2.90
N ARG A 322 11.97 24.78 -2.25
CA ARG A 322 12.60 23.53 -2.70
C ARG A 322 11.93 22.98 -3.96
N ALA A 323 10.61 23.09 -4.10
CA ALA A 323 9.88 22.68 -5.30
C ALA A 323 10.34 23.47 -6.54
N LYS A 324 10.44 24.81 -6.44
CA LYS A 324 10.97 25.66 -7.53
C LYS A 324 12.42 25.33 -7.89
N LYS A 325 13.25 25.02 -6.89
CA LYS A 325 14.62 24.54 -7.15
C LYS A 325 14.61 23.22 -7.91
N LEU A 326 13.75 22.28 -7.53
CA LEU A 326 13.64 21.00 -8.23
C LEU A 326 13.17 21.18 -9.68
N GLU A 327 12.19 22.05 -9.91
CA GLU A 327 11.71 22.38 -11.26
C GLU A 327 12.87 22.87 -12.14
N SER A 328 13.73 23.75 -11.62
CA SER A 328 14.92 24.22 -12.35
C SER A 328 15.99 23.15 -12.63
N LEU A 329 15.95 22.00 -11.95
CA LEU A 329 16.86 20.88 -12.19
C LEU A 329 16.30 19.87 -13.20
N LEU A 330 14.99 19.91 -13.43
CA LEU A 330 14.27 19.04 -14.36
C LEU A 330 14.12 19.66 -15.75
N ASN A 331 14.07 21.00 -15.81
CA ASN A 331 14.25 21.78 -17.04
C ASN A 331 15.74 21.85 -17.41
#